data_AF-A0A1V5YNK2-F1
#
_entry.id   AF-A0A1V5YNK2-F1
#
_cell.length_a   1.000
_cell.length_b   1.000
_cell.length_c   1.000
_cell.angle_alpha   90.00
_cell.angle_beta   90.00
_cell.angle_gamma   90.00
#
_symmetry.space_group_name_H-M   'P 1'
#
loop_
_entity.id
_entity.type
_entity.pdbx_description
1 polymer ?
#
loop_
_entity_poly.entity_id
_entity_poly.type
_entity_poly.pdbx_seq_one_letter_code
_entity_poly.pdbx_strand_id
1 'polypeptide(L)' 'MEHAHELELFCYQSVYAHPKPGAAANRLLLEFGFSEREIQISTLTVETENRHQYSKEFTALVKDFYLKL' A
#
# COMPACT_ATOMS: atom_id res chain seq x y z
N MET A 1 -3.79 3.96 -16.20
CA MET A 1 -4.72 4.96 -15.61
C MET A 1 -5.68 5.51 -16.67
N GLU A 2 -5.25 5.75 -17.91
CA GLU A 2 -6.12 6.24 -19.00
C GLU A 2 -7.41 5.44 -19.20
N HIS A 3 -7.33 4.10 -19.30
CA HIS A 3 -8.53 3.26 -19.44
C HIS A 3 -9.50 3.28 -18.24
N ALA A 4 -9.02 3.63 -17.04
CA ALA A 4 -9.90 3.72 -15.87
C ALA A 4 -10.75 4.99 -15.93
N HIS A 5 -10.17 6.10 -16.41
CA HIS A 5 -10.88 7.37 -16.55
C HIS A 5 -12.04 7.28 -17.56
N GLU A 6 -11.88 6.49 -18.63
CA GLU A 6 -12.96 6.20 -19.60
C GLU A 6 -14.16 5.47 -18.97
N LEU A 7 -13.94 4.80 -17.83
CA LEU A 7 -14.97 4.08 -17.05
C LEU A 7 -15.45 4.88 -15.83
N GLU A 8 -15.13 6.18 -15.78
CA GLU A 8 -15.37 7.04 -14.62
C GLU A 8 -14.73 6.50 -13.32
N LEU A 9 -13.66 5.70 -13.46
CA LEU A 9 -12.90 5.16 -12.34
C LEU A 9 -11.65 6.01 -12.09
N PHE A 10 -11.68 6.76 -11.01
CA PHE A 10 -10.61 7.66 -10.61
C PHE A 10 -9.81 7.05 -9.47
N CYS A 11 -8.48 7.09 -9.55
CA CYS A 11 -7.62 6.65 -8.46
C CYS A 11 -7.64 7.70 -7.34
N TYR A 12 -7.74 7.28 -6.09
CA TYR A 12 -7.75 8.17 -4.93
C TYR A 12 -6.64 7.90 -3.95
N GLN A 13 -6.11 6.69 -3.97
CA GLN A 13 -5.04 6.32 -3.08
C GLN A 13 -4.03 5.45 -3.82
N SER A 14 -2.76 5.75 -3.58
CA SER A 14 -1.63 4.97 -4.05
C SER A 14 -0.71 4.69 -2.87
N VAL A 15 -0.58 3.42 -2.50
CA VAL A 15 0.31 2.98 -1.43
C VAL A 15 1.48 2.20 -2.02
N TYR A 16 2.68 2.74 -1.90
CA TYR A 16 3.90 2.07 -2.31
C TYR A 16 4.37 1.15 -1.19
N ALA A 17 4.36 -0.15 -1.43
CA ALA A 17 4.79 -1.13 -0.43
C ALA A 17 6.26 -1.49 -0.65
N HIS A 18 7.09 -1.14 0.33
CA HIS A 18 8.50 -1.42 0.37
C HIS A 18 8.75 -2.71 1.18
N PRO A 19 9.53 -3.66 0.68
CA PRO A 19 9.79 -4.90 1.42
C PRO A 19 10.56 -4.64 2.72
N LYS A 20 11.46 -3.65 2.71
CA LYS A 20 12.28 -3.21 3.84
C LYS A 20 12.69 -1.74 3.64
N PRO A 21 13.22 -1.04 4.66
CA PRO A 21 13.59 0.36 4.49
C PRO A 21 14.70 0.52 3.43
N GLY A 22 14.64 1.63 2.68
CA GLY A 22 15.59 1.94 1.61
C GLY A 22 15.49 1.07 0.35
N ALA A 23 14.72 -0.02 0.35
CA ALA A 23 14.47 -0.82 -0.85
C ALA A 23 13.41 -0.16 -1.74
N ALA A 24 13.51 -0.39 -3.06
CA ALA A 24 12.46 0.02 -4.00
C ALA A 24 11.14 -0.70 -3.68
N ALA A 25 10.01 0.00 -3.90
CA ALA A 25 8.70 -0.61 -3.78
C ALA A 25 8.56 -1.75 -4.80
N ASN A 26 8.09 -2.91 -4.35
CA ASN A 26 7.87 -4.07 -5.21
C ASN A 26 6.38 -4.37 -5.43
N ARG A 27 5.49 -3.65 -4.71
CA ARG A 27 4.04 -3.67 -4.90
C ARG A 27 3.50 -2.24 -4.79
N LEU A 28 2.40 -2.01 -5.48
CA LEU A 28 1.63 -0.77 -5.47
C LEU A 28 0.17 -1.14 -5.23
N LEU A 29 -0.42 -0.63 -4.16
CA LEU A 29 -1.86 -0.75 -3.92
C LEU A 29 -2.51 0.52 -4.47
N LEU A 30 -3.58 0.34 -5.24
CA LEU A 30 -4.35 1.43 -5.82
C LEU A 30 -5.80 1.29 -5.38
N GLU A 31 -6.36 2.37 -4.84
CA GLU A 31 -7.79 2.50 -4.60
C GLU A 31 -8.41 3.34 -5.71
N PHE A 32 -9.54 2.87 -6.24
CA PHE A 32 -10.34 3.57 -7.23
C PHE A 32 -11.79 3.70 -6.76
N GLY A 33 -12.52 4.61 -7.39
CA GLY A 33 -13.98 4.64 -7.35
C GLY A 33 -14.53 5.64 -8.36
N PHE A 34 -15.77 6.11 -8.15
CA PHE A 34 -16.54 6.85 -9.17
C PHE A 34 -16.69 8.36 -8.95
N SER A 35 -16.03 8.93 -7.93
CA SER A 35 -16.02 10.35 -7.60
C SER A 35 -14.60 10.95 -7.67
N GLU A 36 -14.31 11.82 -8.63
CA GLU A 36 -13.00 12.48 -8.72
C GLU A 36 -12.60 13.21 -7.41
N ARG A 37 -11.35 13.02 -6.98
CA ARG A 37 -10.75 13.66 -5.78
C ARG A 37 -9.23 13.59 -5.85
N GLU A 38 -8.57 14.36 -4.99
CA GLU A 38 -7.11 14.40 -4.87
C GLU A 38 -6.52 13.04 -4.47
N ILE A 39 -5.50 12.60 -5.22
CA ILE A 39 -4.80 11.34 -4.98
C ILE A 39 -3.95 11.46 -3.71
N GLN A 40 -4.23 10.60 -2.73
CA GLN A 40 -3.43 10.45 -1.53
C GLN A 40 -2.31 9.44 -1.79
N ILE A 41 -1.06 9.88 -1.62
CA ILE A 41 0.11 9.03 -1.79
C ILE A 41 0.70 8.71 -0.42
N SER A 42 0.91 7.43 -0.15
CA SER A 42 1.56 6.97 1.07
C SER A 42 2.46 5.78 0.80
N THR A 43 3.21 5.38 1.83
CA THR A 43 4.13 4.25 1.79
C THR A 43 3.85 3.30 2.93
N LEU A 44 4.09 2.01 2.72
CA LEU A 44 4.06 0.98 3.76
C LEU A 44 5.36 0.19 3.70
N THR A 45 6.08 0.07 4.82
CA THR A 45 7.25 -0.82 4.88
C THR A 45 6.84 -2.13 5.55
N VAL A 46 7.11 -3.27 4.92
CA VAL A 46 6.68 -4.59 5.40
C VAL A 46 7.57 -5.10 6.53
N GLU A 47 8.88 -5.22 6.28
CA GLU A 47 9.87 -5.62 7.28
C GLU A 47 10.68 -4.43 7.80
N THR A 48 11.25 -4.57 8.99
CA THR A 48 12.31 -3.68 9.48
C THR A 48 13.63 -3.94 8.74
N GLU A 49 14.72 -3.30 9.17
CA GLU A 49 16.06 -3.65 8.71
C GLU A 49 16.46 -5.10 9.07
N ASN A 50 15.85 -5.66 10.12
CA ASN A 50 16.10 -7.02 10.55
C ASN A 50 15.21 -8.00 9.79
N ARG A 51 15.84 -9.02 9.19
CA ARG A 51 15.16 -10.08 8.44
C ARG A 51 14.13 -10.79 9.33
N HIS A 52 12.93 -11.03 8.78
CA HIS A 52 11.81 -11.69 9.47
C HIS A 52 11.23 -10.91 10.66
N GLN A 53 11.57 -9.63 10.81
CA GLN A 53 10.92 -8.76 11.78
C GLN A 53 10.03 -7.77 11.03
N TYR A 54 8.72 -7.96 11.14
CA TYR A 54 7.74 -7.06 10.53
C TYR A 54 7.74 -5.68 11.19
N SER A 55 7.42 -4.65 10.39
CA SER A 55 7.26 -3.30 10.89
C SER A 55 6.03 -3.20 11.80
N LYS A 56 5.99 -2.16 12.65
CA LYS A 56 4.83 -1.91 13.52
C LYS A 56 3.58 -1.57 12.72
N GLU A 57 3.74 -0.81 11.63
CA GLU A 57 2.65 -0.40 10.73
C GLU A 57 2.03 -1.62 10.04
N PHE A 58 2.87 -2.48 9.46
CA PHE A 58 2.42 -3.71 8.82
C PHE A 58 1.77 -4.65 9.85
N THR A 59 2.38 -4.82 11.02
CA THR A 59 1.82 -5.63 12.11
C THR A 59 0.46 -5.12 12.54
N ALA A 60 0.28 -3.81 12.71
CA ALA A 60 -1.00 -3.22 13.10
C ALA A 60 -2.09 -3.45 12.05
N LEU A 61 -1.73 -3.49 10.76
CA LEU A 61 -2.64 -3.75 9.65
C LEU A 61 -3.10 -5.22 9.61
N VAL A 62 -2.22 -6.17 9.91
CA VAL A 62 -2.48 -7.59 9.65
C VAL A 62 -2.73 -8.45 10.90
N LYS A 63 -2.46 -7.92 12.10
CA LYS A 63 -2.54 -8.67 13.38
C LYS A 63 -3.87 -9.40 13.61
N ASP A 64 -4.98 -8.85 13.11
CA ASP A 64 -6.30 -9.42 13.32
C ASP A 64 -6.61 -10.56 12.32
N PHE A 65 -5.77 -10.73 11.30
CA PHE A 65 -5.91 -11.74 10.25
C PHE A 65 -4.90 -12.89 10.35
N TYR A 66 -3.78 -12.68 11.06
CA TYR A 66 -2.71 -13.67 11.21
C TYR A 66 -2.70 -14.25 12.63
N LEU A 67 -2.69 -15.59 12.73
CA LEU A 67 -2.63 -16.29 14.02
C LEU A 67 -1.28 -16.10 14.73
N LYS A 68 -0.20 -15.93 13.97
CA LYS A 68 1.16 -15.61 14.44
C LYS A 68 1.86 -14.79 13.36
N LEU A 69 2.49 -13.70 13.78
CA LEU A 69 3.33 -12.82 12.98
C LEU A 69 4.80 -13.18 13.16
#